data_AF-A0A3R5QWN2-F1
#
_entry.id   AF-A0A3R5QWN2-F1
#
_cell.length_a   1.000
_cell.length_b   1.000
_cell.length_c   1.000
_cell.angle_alpha   90.00
_cell.angle_beta   90.00
_cell.angle_gamma   90.00
#
_symmetry.space_group_name_H-M   'P 1'
#
loop_
_entity.id
_entity.type
_entity.pdbx_description
1 polymer ?
#
loop_
_entity_poly.entity_id
_entity_poly.type
_entity_poly.pdbx_seq_one_letter_code
_entity_poly.pdbx_strand_id
1 'polypeptide(L)'
;MGKNTYYKKIELDEQLLFDSEIARKYKIYRYKNNKNEIKNSLNAKLVTVIIEEYIQENNIKCEELYYPTFSGIARVYPESVYKPAIEQFLEKQCANESNQYYKAKNGAKYKFTYSISDFTTI
;
A
#
# COMPACT_ATOMS: atom_id res chain seq x y z
N MET A 1 -2.93 27.07 -34.13
CA MET A 1 -3.70 27.34 -32.89
C MET A 1 -3.35 26.28 -31.86
N GLY A 2 -2.51 26.61 -30.87
CA GLY A 2 -2.18 25.69 -29.78
C GLY A 2 -3.33 25.63 -28.78
N LYS A 3 -3.78 24.43 -28.42
CA LYS A 3 -4.77 24.25 -27.35
C LYS A 3 -4.10 24.63 -26.02
N ASN A 4 -4.50 25.75 -25.43
CA ASN A 4 -4.14 26.08 -24.05
C ASN A 4 -4.91 25.15 -23.13
N THR A 5 -4.26 24.10 -22.65
CA THR A 5 -4.81 23.23 -21.63
C THR A 5 -4.69 23.93 -20.28
N TYR A 6 -5.82 24.36 -19.71
CA TYR A 6 -5.87 24.91 -18.37
C TYR A 6 -5.85 23.77 -17.35
N TYR A 7 -4.79 23.69 -16.55
CA TYR A 7 -4.71 22.78 -15.41
C TYR A 7 -5.04 23.56 -14.13
N LYS A 8 -6.11 23.18 -13.43
CA LYS A 8 -6.40 23.67 -12.08
C LYS A 8 -5.70 22.73 -11.08
N LYS A 9 -4.70 23.25 -10.37
CA LYS A 9 -4.11 22.54 -9.23
C LYS A 9 -5.16 22.45 -8.11
N ILE A 10 -5.49 21.24 -7.70
CA ILE A 10 -6.28 20.99 -6.48
C ILE A 10 -5.27 20.66 -5.40
N GLU A 11 -5.23 21.47 -4.35
CA GLU A 11 -4.47 21.17 -3.14
C GLU A 11 -5.38 20.37 -2.22
N LEU A 12 -4.84 19.26 -1.70
CA LEU A 12 -5.53 18.41 -0.75
C LEU A 12 -4.84 18.57 0.59
N ASP A 13 -5.61 18.49 1.66
CA ASP A 13 -5.10 18.58 3.03
C ASP A 13 -4.28 17.34 3.43
N GLU A 14 -4.32 16.28 2.61
CA GLU A 14 -3.72 15.00 2.91
C GLU A 14 -3.14 14.31 1.67
N GLN A 15 -2.06 13.54 1.85
CA GLN A 15 -1.46 12.73 0.79
C GLN A 15 -2.37 11.55 0.44
N LEU A 16 -2.77 11.46 -0.83
CA LEU A 16 -3.45 10.30 -1.39
C LEU A 16 -2.47 9.47 -2.22
N LEU A 17 -2.41 8.17 -1.99
CA LEU A 17 -1.52 7.25 -2.72
C LEU A 17 -2.27 6.04 -3.28
N PHE A 18 -1.82 5.55 -4.43
CA PHE A 18 -2.21 4.24 -4.95
C PHE A 18 -1.59 3.12 -4.09
N ASP A 19 -2.23 1.95 -4.07
CA ASP A 19 -1.72 0.75 -3.39
C ASP A 19 -0.28 0.37 -3.80
N SER A 20 0.07 0.54 -5.08
CA SER A 20 1.42 0.32 -5.59
C SER A 20 2.43 1.37 -5.09
N GLU A 21 2.03 2.63 -4.92
CA GLU A 21 2.89 3.67 -4.36
C GLU A 21 3.14 3.45 -2.88
N ILE A 22 2.11 3.03 -2.14
CA ILE A 22 2.22 2.61 -0.75
C ILE A 22 3.14 1.40 -0.64
N ALA A 23 2.94 0.36 -1.46
CA ALA A 23 3.81 -0.81 -1.48
C ALA A 23 5.27 -0.44 -1.74
N ARG A 24 5.53 0.58 -2.58
CA ARG A 24 6.87 1.09 -2.85
C ARG A 24 7.42 1.85 -1.64
N LYS A 25 6.64 2.77 -1.06
CA LYS A 25 6.98 3.59 0.11
C LYS A 25 7.40 2.71 1.29
N TYR A 26 6.66 1.62 1.53
CA TYR A 26 6.91 0.69 2.64
C TYR A 26 7.71 -0.57 2.25
N LYS A 27 8.29 -0.59 1.03
CA LYS A 27 9.13 -1.70 0.53
C LYS A 27 8.44 -3.08 0.64
N ILE A 28 7.14 -3.16 0.39
CA ILE A 28 6.34 -4.40 0.43
C ILE A 28 6.35 -5.05 -0.96
N TYR A 29 7.14 -6.12 -1.09
CA TYR A 29 7.35 -6.81 -2.36
C TYR A 29 6.73 -8.20 -2.37
N ARG A 30 6.37 -8.67 -3.57
CA ARG A 30 6.00 -10.06 -3.79
C ARG A 30 7.24 -10.92 -3.60
N TYR A 31 7.11 -11.99 -2.85
CA TYR A 31 8.18 -12.97 -2.74
C TYR A 31 8.30 -13.74 -4.07
N LYS A 32 9.49 -13.76 -4.68
CA LYS A 32 9.83 -14.67 -5.79
C LYS A 32 11.00 -15.56 -5.38
N ASN A 33 10.88 -16.87 -5.60
CA ASN A 33 11.88 -17.88 -5.22
C ASN A 33 13.21 -17.79 -6.00
N ASN A 34 13.35 -16.91 -7.00
CA ASN A 34 14.52 -16.92 -7.89
C ASN A 34 15.56 -15.86 -7.45
N LYS A 35 16.72 -16.33 -6.97
CA LYS A 35 17.79 -15.52 -6.36
C LYS A 35 18.39 -14.45 -7.29
N ASN A 36 18.24 -14.59 -8.61
CA ASN A 36 18.77 -13.65 -9.61
C ASN A 36 17.71 -12.68 -10.17
N GLU A 37 16.46 -12.78 -9.75
CA GLU A 37 15.39 -11.85 -10.14
C GLU A 37 14.56 -11.44 -8.91
N ILE A 38 15.15 -10.62 -8.03
CA ILE A 38 14.33 -9.63 -7.33
C ILE A 38 13.90 -8.58 -8.36
N LYS A 39 13.08 -8.98 -9.34
CA LYS A 39 12.23 -8.02 -10.04
C LYS A 39 11.27 -7.54 -8.97
N ASN A 40 11.57 -6.37 -8.39
CA ASN A 40 10.84 -5.64 -7.35
C ASN A 40 9.35 -5.46 -7.70
N SER A 41 8.61 -6.55 -7.76
CA SER A 41 7.19 -6.54 -8.06
C SER A 41 6.48 -6.17 -6.77
N LEU A 42 6.02 -4.93 -6.73
CA LEU A 42 5.25 -4.38 -5.64
C LEU A 42 4.06 -5.27 -5.32
N ASN A 43 3.81 -5.51 -4.04
CA ASN A 43 2.67 -6.30 -3.60
C ASN A 43 1.44 -5.43 -3.33
N ALA A 44 1.02 -4.69 -4.36
CA ALA A 44 -0.13 -3.78 -4.31
C ALA A 44 -1.42 -4.47 -3.81
N LYS A 45 -1.63 -5.73 -4.20
CA LYS A 45 -2.77 -6.54 -3.73
C LYS A 45 -2.73 -6.79 -2.21
N LEU A 46 -1.55 -7.08 -1.66
CA LEU A 46 -1.40 -7.24 -0.21
C LEU A 46 -1.66 -5.91 0.52
N VAL A 47 -1.18 -4.80 -0.01
CA VAL A 47 -1.46 -3.47 0.55
C VAL A 47 -2.96 -3.18 0.63
N THR A 48 -3.70 -3.44 -0.45
CA THR A 48 -5.16 -3.27 -0.46
C THR A 48 -5.81 -4.11 0.65
N VAL A 49 -5.42 -5.37 0.80
CA VAL A 49 -5.95 -6.26 1.84
C VAL A 49 -5.66 -5.75 3.24
N ILE A 50 -4.43 -5.28 3.50
CA ILE A 50 -4.04 -4.73 4.81
C ILE A 50 -4.92 -3.52 5.16
N ILE A 51 -5.09 -2.60 4.21
CA ILE A 51 -5.87 -1.38 4.43
C ILE A 51 -7.36 -1.70 4.64
N GLU A 52 -7.93 -2.59 3.83
CA GLU A 52 -9.33 -2.99 3.96
C GLU A 52 -9.61 -3.69 5.30
N GLU A 53 -8.72 -4.57 5.74
CA GLU A 53 -8.85 -5.22 7.05
C GLU A 53 -8.72 -4.23 8.20
N TYR A 54 -7.82 -3.24 8.08
CA TYR A 54 -7.68 -2.17 9.06
C TYR A 54 -8.95 -1.30 9.16
N ILE A 55 -9.52 -0.89 8.03
CA ILE A 55 -10.78 -0.11 8.00
C ILE A 55 -11.91 -0.89 8.69
N GLN A 56 -12.02 -2.19 8.38
CA GLN A 56 -13.04 -3.07 8.96
C GLN A 56 -12.83 -3.28 10.47
N GLU A 57 -11.59 -3.52 10.92
CA GLU A 57 -11.26 -3.73 12.33
C GLU A 57 -11.58 -2.53 13.21
N ASN A 58 -11.35 -1.34 12.68
CA ASN A 58 -11.46 -0.09 13.43
C ASN A 58 -12.79 0.64 13.17
N ASN A 59 -13.71 0.04 12.39
CA ASN A 59 -14.98 0.65 11.97
C ASN A 59 -14.80 2.07 11.39
N ILE A 60 -13.74 2.28 10.61
CA ILE A 60 -13.42 3.60 10.05
C ILE A 60 -14.40 3.91 8.93
N LYS A 61 -15.06 5.06 9.01
CA LYS A 61 -15.81 5.61 7.87
C LYS A 61 -14.81 6.19 6.88
N CYS A 62 -14.42 5.40 5.88
CA CYS A 62 -13.56 5.84 4.80
C CYS A 62 -14.37 5.96 3.51
N GLU A 63 -14.34 7.11 2.87
CA GLU A 63 -14.89 7.28 1.53
C GLU A 63 -14.00 6.57 0.50
N GLU A 64 -14.61 6.02 -0.55
CA GLU A 64 -13.86 5.42 -1.65
C GLU A 64 -13.42 6.51 -2.63
N LEU A 65 -12.11 6.78 -2.67
CA LEU A 65 -11.52 7.78 -3.53
C LEU A 65 -10.85 7.14 -4.75
N TYR A 66 -11.04 7.75 -5.93
CA TYR A 66 -10.51 7.25 -7.20
C TYR A 66 -9.88 8.36 -8.01
N TYR A 67 -8.75 8.06 -8.66
CA TYR A 67 -8.07 8.94 -9.60
C TYR A 67 -7.99 8.37 -11.01
N PRO A 68 -8.10 9.24 -12.04
CA PRO A 68 -7.84 8.85 -13.41
C PRO A 68 -6.36 8.55 -13.60
N THR A 69 -6.10 7.46 -14.31
CA THR A 69 -4.78 6.96 -14.69
C THR A 69 -4.77 6.68 -16.21
N PHE A 70 -3.60 6.45 -16.78
CA PHE A 70 -3.50 6.07 -18.19
C PHE A 70 -4.29 4.79 -18.53
N SER A 71 -4.43 3.87 -17.58
CA SER A 71 -5.12 2.58 -17.73
C SER A 71 -6.59 2.60 -17.27
N GLY A 72 -7.16 3.76 -16.94
CA GLY A 72 -8.55 3.88 -16.47
C GLY A 72 -8.65 4.65 -15.16
N ILE A 73 -9.38 4.12 -14.19
CA ILE A 73 -9.47 4.69 -12.83
C ILE A 73 -8.82 3.74 -11.84
N ALA A 74 -8.11 4.29 -10.86
CA ALA A 74 -7.49 3.52 -9.80
C ALA A 74 -7.85 4.12 -8.44
N ARG A 75 -8.07 3.24 -7.46
CA ARG A 75 -8.38 3.62 -6.09
C ARG A 75 -7.15 4.24 -5.43
N VAL A 76 -7.36 5.30 -4.66
CA VAL A 76 -6.34 5.92 -3.81
C VAL A 76 -6.76 5.85 -2.35
N TYR A 77 -5.78 5.86 -1.48
CA TYR A 77 -5.99 5.79 -0.04
C TYR A 77 -5.45 7.05 0.64
N PRO A 78 -6.20 7.62 1.59
CA PRO A 78 -5.73 8.71 2.44
C PRO A 78 -4.64 8.21 3.42
N GLU A 79 -3.60 9.01 3.66
CA GLU A 79 -2.56 8.82 4.67
C GLU A 79 -3.08 8.49 6.07
N SER A 80 -4.09 9.19 6.55
CA SER A 80 -4.81 8.95 7.80
C SER A 80 -5.34 7.52 7.93
N VAL A 81 -5.50 6.81 6.81
CA VAL A 81 -5.90 5.41 6.77
C VAL A 81 -4.73 4.49 6.43
N TYR A 82 -4.01 4.72 5.32
CA TYR A 82 -2.98 3.77 4.87
C TYR A 82 -1.78 3.72 5.81
N LYS A 83 -1.37 4.85 6.39
CA LYS A 83 -0.17 4.91 7.22
C LYS A 83 -0.31 4.08 8.50
N PRO A 84 -1.32 4.29 9.35
CA PRO A 84 -1.49 3.48 10.55
C PRO A 84 -1.79 2.01 10.21
N ALA A 85 -2.52 1.73 9.12
CA ALA A 85 -2.76 0.35 8.68
C ALA A 85 -1.47 -0.41 8.38
N ILE A 86 -0.56 0.21 7.62
CA ILE A 86 0.69 -0.42 7.21
C ILE A 86 1.68 -0.48 8.36
N GLU A 87 1.78 0.57 9.18
CA GLU A 87 2.65 0.58 10.38
C GLU A 87 2.24 -0.53 11.36
N GLN A 88 0.95 -0.64 11.69
CA GLN A 88 0.45 -1.71 12.56
C GLN A 88 0.68 -3.11 11.96
N PHE A 89 0.52 -3.26 10.64
CA PHE A 89 0.84 -4.50 9.95
C PHE A 89 2.32 -4.85 10.11
N LEU A 90 3.23 -3.91 9.80
CA LEU A 90 4.66 -4.14 9.86
C LEU A 90 5.12 -4.45 11.29
N GLU A 91 4.64 -3.73 12.30
CA GLU A 91 4.93 -4.03 13.72
C GLU A 91 4.58 -5.48 14.09
N LYS A 92 3.37 -5.95 13.70
CA LYS A 92 2.93 -7.33 13.93
C LYS A 92 3.82 -8.36 13.20
N GLN A 93 4.36 -8.00 12.04
CA GLN A 93 5.27 -8.87 11.26
C GLN A 93 6.70 -8.84 11.79
N CYS A 94 7.20 -7.70 12.27
CA CYS A 94 8.52 -7.56 12.91
C CYS A 94 8.62 -8.44 14.15
N ALA A 95 7.55 -8.50 14.96
CA ALA A 95 7.48 -9.41 16.10
C ALA A 95 7.55 -10.91 15.70
N ASN A 96 7.38 -11.22 14.43
CA ASN A 96 7.37 -12.56 13.86
C ASN A 96 8.35 -12.66 12.68
N GLU A 97 9.65 -12.42 12.93
CA GLU A 97 10.74 -12.31 11.93
C GLU A 97 10.81 -13.46 10.89
N SER A 98 10.16 -14.60 11.15
CA SER A 98 10.18 -15.79 10.30
C SER A 98 9.03 -15.88 9.28
N ASN A 99 8.00 -15.05 9.36
CA ASN A 99 6.80 -15.19 8.52
C ASN A 99 6.91 -14.45 7.18
N GLN A 100 7.33 -15.18 6.14
CA GLN A 100 7.24 -14.72 4.74
C GLN A 100 5.80 -14.71 4.20
N TYR A 101 4.80 -14.91 5.06
CA TYR A 101 3.40 -15.09 4.69
C TYR A 101 2.49 -14.27 5.57
N TYR A 102 1.57 -13.55 4.93
CA TYR A 102 0.41 -12.96 5.56
C TYR A 102 -0.82 -13.84 5.29
N LYS A 103 -1.61 -14.16 6.32
CA LYS A 103 -2.90 -14.81 6.17
C LYS A 103 -4.01 -13.79 6.44
N ALA A 104 -4.70 -13.39 5.38
CA ALA A 104 -5.86 -12.51 5.45
C ALA A 104 -7.03 -13.21 6.17
N LYS A 105 -7.97 -12.41 6.67
CA LYS A 105 -9.18 -12.85 7.37
C LYS A 105 -10.08 -13.74 6.53
N ASN A 106 -10.15 -13.47 5.22
CA ASN A 106 -10.86 -14.32 4.27
C ASN A 106 -10.14 -15.66 3.98
N GLY A 107 -9.02 -15.94 4.65
CA GLY A 107 -8.24 -17.16 4.51
C GLY A 107 -7.17 -17.11 3.40
N ALA A 108 -7.15 -16.07 2.57
CA ALA A 108 -6.15 -15.93 1.52
C ALA A 108 -4.74 -15.76 2.11
N LYS A 109 -3.75 -16.38 1.47
CA LYS A 109 -2.35 -16.31 1.89
C LYS A 109 -1.54 -15.50 0.88
N TYR A 110 -0.76 -14.56 1.37
CA TYR A 110 0.09 -13.67 0.57
C TYR A 110 1.54 -13.88 0.98
N LYS A 111 2.36 -14.39 0.05
CA LYS A 111 3.80 -14.49 0.28
C LYS A 111 4.48 -13.17 -0.04
N PHE A 112 5.25 -12.61 0.89
CA PHE A 112 5.84 -11.28 0.75
C PHE A 112 7.22 -11.19 1.37
N THR A 113 7.96 -10.16 0.97
CA THR A 113 9.15 -9.65 1.67
C THR A 113 8.95 -8.18 1.97
N TYR A 114 9.58 -7.72 3.04
CA TYR A 114 9.62 -6.32 3.44
C TYR A 114 11.01 -5.99 3.99
N SER A 115 11.40 -4.73 3.94
CA SER A 115 12.68 -4.25 4.44
C SER A 115 12.41 -3.16 5.47
N ILE A 116 12.78 -3.43 6.71
CA ILE A 116 12.54 -2.55 7.87
C ILE A 116 13.65 -1.49 8.00
N SER A 117 14.65 -1.51 7.12
CA SER A 117 15.94 -0.81 7.29
C SER A 117 15.86 0.70 7.54
N ASP A 118 14.70 1.33 7.33
CA ASP A 118 14.50 2.78 7.46
C ASP A 118 13.40 3.17 8.49
N PHE A 119 12.81 2.25 9.26
CA PHE A 119 11.78 2.60 10.27
C PHE A 119 12.36 2.98 11.64
N THR A 120 13.65 2.72 11.88
CA THR A 120 14.38 3.13 13.09
C THR A 120 15.15 4.42 12.86
N THR A 121 14.45 5.54 12.68
CA THR A 121 14.98 6.85 13.08
C THR A 121 13.82 7.78 13.42
N ILE A 122 13.39 7.75 14.69
CA ILE A 122 12.76 8.88 15.37
C ILE A 122 13.61 9.15 16.61
#